data_AF-A0A1C3EPZ0-F1
#
_entry.id   AF-A0A1C3EPZ0-F1
#
_cell.length_a   1.000
_cell.length_b   1.000
_cell.length_c   1.000
_cell.angle_alpha   90.00
_cell.angle_beta   90.00
_cell.angle_gamma   90.00
#
_symmetry.space_group_name_H-M   'P 1'
#
loop_
_entity.id
_entity.type
_entity.pdbx_description
1 polymer ?
#
loop_
_entity_poly.entity_id
_entity_poly.type
_entity_poly.pdbx_seq_one_letter_code
_entity_poly.pdbx_strand_id
1 'polypeptide(L)'
;MLRERPSEELETPQELDGVMVAFSPEREDPGNTDVERHDIPKVVGGIDRRASEAADLLYGSIFRRTVRVSSPATAEMTKLLENIYRCVNIAMVNEL
;
A
#
# COMPACT_ATOMS: atom_id res chain seq x y z
N MET A 1 6.86 -24.00 -29.30
CA MET A 1 8.20 -23.48 -28.95
C MET A 1 7.98 -22.23 -28.10
N LEU A 2 7.78 -22.42 -26.80
CA LEU A 2 7.65 -21.32 -25.85
C LEU A 2 9.04 -20.69 -25.74
N ARG A 3 9.22 -19.48 -26.25
CA ARG A 3 10.40 -18.68 -25.90
C ARG A 3 10.26 -18.39 -24.41
N GLU A 4 11.12 -19.01 -23.61
CA GLU A 4 11.32 -18.60 -22.23
C GLU A 4 11.64 -17.11 -22.26
N ARG A 5 10.78 -16.29 -21.65
CA ARG A 5 11.13 -14.90 -21.39
C ARG A 5 12.36 -14.97 -20.49
N PRO A 6 13.48 -14.28 -20.83
CA PRO A 6 14.55 -14.11 -19.86
C PRO A 6 13.91 -13.54 -18.60
N SER A 7 14.22 -14.14 -17.46
CA SER A 7 13.92 -13.55 -16.16
C SER A 7 14.52 -12.14 -16.18
N GLU A 8 13.68 -11.11 -16.32
CA GLU A 8 14.06 -9.75 -15.95
C GLU A 8 14.55 -9.88 -14.51
N GLU A 9 15.86 -9.85 -14.35
CA GLU A 9 16.48 -9.56 -13.07
C GLU A 9 15.79 -8.27 -12.62
N LEU A 10 14.93 -8.37 -11.61
CA LEU A 10 14.36 -7.22 -10.94
C LEU A 10 15.56 -6.40 -10.50
N GLU A 11 15.86 -5.33 -11.24
CA GLU A 11 16.91 -4.39 -10.89
C GLU A 11 16.70 -4.07 -9.41
N THR A 12 17.66 -4.47 -8.57
CA THR A 12 17.70 -4.06 -7.18
C THR A 12 17.44 -2.56 -7.17
N PRO A 13 16.42 -2.05 -6.43
CA PRO A 13 16.09 -0.64 -6.45
C PRO A 13 17.38 0.16 -6.32
N GLN A 14 17.66 0.97 -7.34
CA GLN A 14 18.85 1.80 -7.38
C GLN A 14 18.91 2.54 -6.04
N GLU A 15 20.02 2.44 -5.32
CA GLU A 15 20.27 3.28 -4.15
C GLU A 15 20.10 4.73 -4.61
N LEU A 16 18.93 5.31 -4.30
CA LEU A 16 18.71 6.72 -4.53
C LEU A 16 19.49 7.42 -3.43
N ASP A 17 20.70 7.87 -3.75
CA ASP A 17 21.61 8.51 -2.80
C ASP A 17 20.88 9.59 -1.98
N GLY A 18 20.64 9.27 -0.70
CA GLY A 18 19.97 10.16 0.26
C GLY A 18 18.44 10.26 0.16
N VAL A 19 17.76 9.53 -0.74
CA VAL A 19 16.30 9.56 -0.89
C VAL A 19 15.67 8.28 -0.37
N MET A 20 14.66 8.44 0.50
CA MET A 20 13.87 7.33 1.02
C MET A 20 12.51 7.27 0.33
N VAL A 21 12.10 6.10 -0.14
CA VAL A 21 10.83 5.89 -0.86
C VAL A 21 9.96 4.88 -0.12
N ALA A 22 8.69 5.24 0.07
CA ALA A 22 7.68 4.35 0.62
C ALA A 22 6.34 4.55 -0.09
N PHE A 23 5.57 3.46 -0.22
CA PHE A 23 4.21 3.50 -0.70
C PHE A 23 3.23 3.41 0.48
N SER A 24 2.22 4.28 0.46
CA SER A 24 1.13 4.26 1.44
C SER A 24 -0.19 4.51 0.73
N PRO A 25 -1.06 3.49 0.61
CA PRO A 25 -2.30 3.65 -0.13
C PRO A 25 -3.26 4.62 0.56
N GLU A 26 -4.05 5.31 -0.25
CA GLU A 26 -5.15 6.14 0.24
C GLU A 26 -6.38 5.27 0.51
N ARG A 27 -7.05 5.51 1.65
CA ARG A 27 -8.12 4.65 2.17
C ARG A 27 -9.30 5.45 2.73
N GLU A 28 -9.29 6.78 2.57
CA GLU A 28 -10.44 7.63 2.80
C GLU A 28 -11.65 7.19 1.96
N ASP A 29 -12.82 7.14 2.60
CA ASP A 29 -14.09 6.83 1.96
C ASP A 29 -14.80 8.15 1.58
N PRO A 30 -15.00 8.45 0.29
CA PRO A 30 -15.55 9.73 -0.14
C PRO A 30 -16.95 9.98 0.43
N GLY A 31 -17.10 11.08 1.20
CA GLY A 31 -18.39 11.48 1.76
C GLY A 31 -18.75 10.81 3.09
N ASN A 32 -17.89 9.95 3.63
CA ASN A 32 -18.06 9.40 4.97
C ASN A 32 -17.64 10.43 6.02
N THR A 33 -18.58 10.87 6.85
CA THR A 33 -18.34 11.81 7.97
C THR A 33 -18.30 11.13 9.34
N ASP A 34 -18.53 9.82 9.39
CA ASP A 34 -18.63 9.08 10.65
C ASP A 34 -17.25 8.67 11.18
N VAL A 35 -16.25 8.59 10.29
CA VAL A 35 -14.87 8.23 10.63
C VAL A 35 -13.96 9.41 10.31
N GLU A 36 -13.33 9.95 11.36
CA GLU A 36 -12.31 10.98 11.22
C GLU A 36 -11.11 10.45 10.43
N ARG A 37 -10.54 11.28 9.55
CA ARG A 37 -9.42 10.87 8.66
C ARG A 37 -8.24 10.28 9.43
N HIS A 38 -7.91 10.87 10.57
CA HIS A 38 -6.80 10.44 11.43
C HIS A 38 -7.03 9.06 12.08
N ASP A 39 -8.26 8.56 12.10
CA ASP A 39 -8.63 7.25 12.64
C ASP A 39 -8.54 6.11 11.62
N ILE A 40 -8.40 6.44 10.33
CA ILE A 40 -8.24 5.44 9.28
C ILE A 40 -6.82 4.85 9.37
N PRO A 41 -6.66 3.52 9.56
CA PRO A 41 -5.34 2.92 9.68
C PRO A 41 -4.50 3.12 8.41
N LYS A 42 -3.29 3.66 8.57
CA LYS A 42 -2.39 3.97 7.45
C LYS A 42 -1.41 2.83 7.19
N VAL A 43 -1.57 2.14 6.05
CA VAL A 43 -0.63 1.09 5.63
C VAL A 43 0.63 1.72 5.03
N VAL A 44 1.82 1.23 5.38
CA VAL A 44 3.10 1.79 4.91
C VAL A 44 4.06 0.67 4.52
N GLY A 45 4.58 0.73 3.29
CA GLY A 45 5.64 -0.18 2.81
C GLY A 45 6.81 0.60 2.21
N GLY A 46 7.96 0.60 2.86
CA GLY A 46 9.19 1.24 2.37
C GLY A 46 10.03 0.30 1.50
N ILE A 47 10.83 0.87 0.58
CA ILE A 47 11.78 0.10 -0.25
C ILE A 47 12.84 -0.62 0.58
N ASP A 48 13.11 -0.10 1.79
CA ASP A 48 13.98 -0.68 2.78
C ASP A 48 13.46 -0.36 4.21
N ARG A 49 14.22 -0.80 5.22
CA ARG A 49 13.89 -0.57 6.64
C ARG A 49 13.90 0.92 7.02
N ARG A 50 14.88 1.69 6.52
CA ARG A 50 15.03 3.12 6.88
C ARG A 50 13.87 3.93 6.32
N ALA A 51 13.49 3.67 5.06
CA ALA A 51 12.34 4.29 4.42
C ALA A 51 11.03 3.89 5.12
N SER A 52 10.90 2.63 5.53
CA SER A 52 9.73 2.17 6.30
C SER A 52 9.61 2.88 7.65
N GLU A 53 10.71 3.04 8.38
CA GLU A 53 10.75 3.76 9.66
C GLU A 53 10.46 5.25 9.50
N ALA A 54 11.06 5.89 8.50
CA ALA A 54 10.83 7.31 8.22
C ALA A 54 9.36 7.58 7.85
N ALA A 55 8.76 6.73 7.02
CA ALA A 55 7.36 6.86 6.64
C ALA A 55 6.41 6.55 7.82
N ASP A 56 6.74 5.57 8.66
CA ASP A 56 5.98 5.26 9.88
C ASP A 56 5.97 6.43 10.86
N LEU A 57 7.12 7.09 11.07
CA LEU A 57 7.22 8.30 11.89
C LEU A 57 6.44 9.48 11.29
N LEU A 58 6.56 9.70 9.98
CA LEU A 58 5.84 10.75 9.28
C LEU A 58 4.33 10.58 9.44
N TYR A 59 3.80 9.40 9.08
CA TYR A 59 2.37 9.15 9.16
C TYR A 59 1.88 8.98 10.60
N GLY A 60 2.70 8.46 11.52
CA GLY A 60 2.36 8.35 12.93
C GLY A 60 2.22 9.71 13.65
N SER A 61 2.77 10.79 13.08
CA SER A 61 2.51 12.15 13.58
C SER A 61 1.13 12.68 13.22
N ILE A 62 0.44 12.02 12.27
CA ILE A 62 -0.85 12.45 11.71
C ILE A 62 -1.94 11.44 12.09
N PHE A 63 -1.74 10.15 11.83
CA PHE A 63 -2.73 9.09 12.01
C PHE A 63 -2.53 8.36 13.33
N ARG A 64 -3.63 7.94 13.99
CA ARG A 64 -3.56 7.23 15.28
C ARG A 64 -2.96 5.82 15.18
N ARG A 65 -3.01 5.22 13.98
CA ARG A 65 -2.50 3.88 13.74
C ARG A 65 -1.84 3.77 12.37
N THR A 66 -0.58 3.39 12.38
CA THR A 66 0.15 2.94 11.20
C THR A 66 0.26 1.41 11.20
N VAL A 67 0.35 0.83 10.00
CA VAL A 67 0.50 -0.62 9.78
C VAL A 67 1.63 -0.81 8.78
N ARG A 68 2.83 -1.13 9.28
CA ARG A 68 3.99 -1.42 8.43
C ARG A 68 3.85 -2.78 7.77
N VAL A 69 4.17 -2.84 6.48
CA VAL A 69 4.23 -4.08 5.68
C VAL A 69 5.63 -4.29 5.10
N SER A 70 5.86 -5.47 4.54
CA SER A 70 7.19 -5.95 4.14
C SER A 70 7.85 -5.17 2.99
N SER A 71 7.07 -4.54 2.11
CA SER A 71 7.59 -3.84 0.94
C SER A 71 6.54 -2.89 0.34
N PRO A 72 6.93 -1.97 -0.58
CA PRO A 72 5.98 -1.12 -1.29
C PRO A 72 4.99 -1.96 -2.11
N ALA A 73 5.45 -3.05 -2.72
CA ALA A 73 4.60 -3.97 -3.48
C ALA A 73 3.53 -4.62 -2.60
N THR A 74 3.85 -4.97 -1.35
CA THR A 74 2.85 -5.46 -0.39
C THR A 74 1.82 -4.38 -0.06
N ALA A 75 2.26 -3.13 0.14
CA ALA A 75 1.35 -2.02 0.40
C ALA A 75 0.46 -1.72 -0.81
N GLU A 76 0.99 -1.77 -2.03
CA GLU A 76 0.21 -1.63 -3.27
C GLU A 76 -0.82 -2.75 -3.42
N MET A 77 -0.42 -4.00 -3.17
CA MET A 77 -1.32 -5.15 -3.25
C MET A 77 -2.49 -5.02 -2.28
N THR A 78 -2.31 -4.42 -1.10
CA THR A 78 -3.42 -4.18 -0.18
C THR A 78 -4.50 -3.28 -0.80
N LYS A 79 -4.10 -2.25 -1.57
CA LYS A 79 -5.04 -1.36 -2.24
C LYS A 79 -5.82 -2.06 -3.34
N LEU A 80 -5.13 -2.89 -4.14
CA LEU A 80 -5.76 -3.69 -5.18
C LEU A 80 -6.76 -4.68 -4.56
N LEU A 81 -6.34 -5.40 -3.51
CA LEU A 81 -7.16 -6.37 -2.82
C LEU A 81 -8.43 -5.75 -2.22
N GLU A 82 -8.33 -4.58 -1.57
CA GLU A 82 -9.48 -3.86 -1.03
C GLU A 82 -10.52 -3.53 -2.10
N ASN A 83 -10.07 -3.03 -3.25
CA ASN A 83 -10.96 -2.70 -4.36
C ASN A 83 -11.57 -3.96 -4.99
N ILE A 84 -10.79 -5.02 -5.19
CA ILE A 84 -11.27 -6.30 -5.73
C ILE A 84 -12.33 -6.89 -4.79
N TYR A 85 -12.06 -6.93 -3.48
CA TYR A 85 -13.00 -7.43 -2.49
C TYR A 85 -14.33 -6.68 -2.54
N ARG A 86 -14.29 -5.34 -2.60
CA ARG A 86 -15.51 -4.51 -2.74
C ARG A 86 -16.29 -4.87 -4.01
N CYS A 87 -15.61 -4.91 -5.16
CA CYS A 87 -16.26 -5.21 -6.44
C CYS A 87 -16.91 -6.59 -6.46
N VAL A 88 -16.23 -7.61 -5.95
CA VAL A 88 -16.76 -8.99 -5.90
C VAL A 88 -17.99 -9.07 -5.00
N ASN A 89 -17.98 -8.43 -3.84
CA ASN A 89 -19.15 -8.44 -2.94
C ASN A 89 -20.35 -7.70 -3.54
N ILE A 90 -20.14 -6.55 -4.20
CA ILE A 90 -21.21 -5.84 -4.91
C ILE A 90 -21.81 -6.73 -6.00
N ALA A 91 -20.97 -7.36 -6.82
CA ALA A 91 -21.42 -8.26 -7.87
C ALA A 91 -22.21 -9.45 -7.31
N MET A 92 -21.72 -10.07 -6.22
CA MET A 92 -22.39 -11.20 -5.58
C MET A 92 -23.79 -10.83 -5.09
N VAL A 93 -23.95 -9.68 -4.42
CA VAL A 93 -25.27 -9.23 -3.92
C VAL A 93 -26.23 -8.87 -5.06
N ASN A 94 -25.73 -8.36 -6.18
CA ASN A 94 -26.58 -8.02 -7.33
C ASN A 94 -27.13 -9.25 -8.06
N GLU A 95 -26.42 -10.39 -8.02
CA GLU A 95 -26.82 -11.63 -8.68
C GLU A 95 -27.67 -12.56 -7.78
N LEU A 96 -27.73 -12.28 -6.47
CA LEU A 96 -28.61 -12.97 -5.51
C LEU A 96 -30.03 -12.41 -5.55
#